data_AF-A0A961D009-F1
#
_entry.id   AF-A0A961D009-F1
#
_cell.length_a   1.000
_cell.length_b   1.000
_cell.length_c   1.000
_cell.angle_alpha   90.00
_cell.angle_beta   90.00
_cell.angle_gamma   90.00
#
_symmetry.space_group_name_H-M   'P 1'
#
loop_
_entity.id
_entity.type
_entity.pdbx_description
1 polymer ?
#
loop_
_entity_poly.entity_id
_entity_poly.type
_entity_poly.pdbx_seq_one_letter_code
_entity_poly.pdbx_strand_id
1 'polypeptide(L)'
;TRLVRAHGTPVAGLEDLGLHLAFPGPELLAEADLSGVGLTRRRAATVRSVALAVGSGELDLEDPLLLAPNRAAGEPEVLRALQRVPGIGPWTASYVGIRMGLPDEFPVADLALRDAVGLLTSVPRPSTRELAALSEAWRPHRSFAAVHLWTWLREFRSRG
;
A
#
# COMPACT_ATOMS: atom_id res chain seq x y z
N THR A 1 3.01 8.67 -14.86
CA THR A 1 1.65 9.00 -14.37
C THR A 1 1.39 10.50 -14.52
N ARG A 2 0.17 11.01 -14.37
CA ARG A 2 -0.11 12.48 -14.42
C ARG A 2 0.69 13.25 -13.37
N LEU A 3 0.85 12.67 -12.18
CA LEU A 3 1.67 13.22 -11.10
C LEU A 3 3.14 13.39 -11.50
N VAL A 4 3.77 12.35 -12.06
CA VAL A 4 5.18 12.43 -12.54
C VAL A 4 5.32 13.43 -13.67
N ARG A 5 4.34 13.57 -14.55
CA ARG A 5 4.40 14.59 -15.61
C ARG A 5 4.29 16.02 -15.09
N ALA A 6 3.52 16.24 -14.02
CA ALA A 6 3.31 17.56 -13.44
C ALA A 6 4.44 17.98 -12.50
N HIS A 7 4.96 17.02 -11.72
CA HIS A 7 5.83 17.29 -10.56
C HIS A 7 7.08 16.40 -10.54
N GLY A 8 7.37 15.61 -11.57
CA GLY A 8 8.50 14.68 -11.55
C GLY A 8 9.85 15.38 -11.44
N THR A 9 10.80 14.70 -10.78
CA THR A 9 12.18 15.19 -10.65
C THR A 9 12.97 14.84 -11.91
N PRO A 10 13.63 15.80 -12.59
CA PRO A 10 14.46 15.51 -13.76
C PRO A 10 15.58 14.52 -13.45
N VAL A 11 15.78 13.55 -14.34
CA VAL A 11 16.87 12.58 -14.30
C VAL A 11 17.68 12.70 -15.59
N ALA A 12 18.97 13.00 -15.47
CA ALA A 12 19.87 13.13 -16.61
C ALA A 12 20.33 11.76 -17.14
N GLY A 13 20.57 11.68 -18.45
CA GLY A 13 21.18 10.53 -19.11
C GLY A 13 20.22 9.40 -19.52
N LEU A 14 18.90 9.63 -19.40
CA LEU A 14 17.85 8.70 -19.78
C LEU A 14 16.84 9.31 -20.77
N GLU A 15 17.20 10.44 -21.39
CA GLU A 15 16.36 11.21 -22.29
C GLU A 15 15.96 10.41 -23.52
N ASP A 16 16.92 9.69 -24.13
CA ASP A 16 16.70 8.86 -25.32
C ASP A 16 15.73 7.70 -25.08
N LEU A 17 15.56 7.28 -23.82
CA LEU A 17 14.61 6.24 -23.40
C LEU A 17 13.23 6.83 -23.02
N GLY A 18 13.09 8.16 -23.02
CA GLY A 18 11.89 8.83 -22.53
C GLY A 18 11.70 8.73 -21.01
N LEU A 19 12.73 8.35 -20.26
CA LEU A 19 12.71 8.11 -18.80
C LEU A 19 13.41 9.27 -18.04
N HIS A 20 13.13 10.50 -18.44
CA HIS A 20 13.79 11.71 -17.93
C HIS A 20 13.15 12.28 -16.64
N LEU A 21 12.14 11.61 -16.07
CA LEU A 21 11.45 12.05 -14.85
C LEU A 21 11.31 10.90 -13.85
N ALA A 22 11.87 11.08 -12.66
CA ALA A 22 11.62 10.24 -11.50
C ALA A 22 10.31 10.64 -10.79
N PHE A 23 9.82 9.74 -9.94
CA PHE A 23 8.72 10.05 -9.04
C PHE A 23 9.15 11.16 -8.07
N PRO A 24 8.29 12.18 -7.80
CA PRO A 24 8.66 13.27 -6.92
C PRO A 24 8.93 12.80 -5.49
N GLY A 25 9.99 13.34 -4.90
CA GLY A 25 10.32 13.13 -3.49
C GLY A 25 9.28 13.74 -2.53
N PRO A 26 9.32 13.37 -1.24
CA PRO A 26 8.37 13.85 -0.24
C PRO A 26 8.43 15.36 -0.03
N GLU A 27 9.60 15.99 -0.08
CA GLU A 27 9.76 17.44 0.11
C GLU A 27 9.03 18.22 -0.98
N LEU A 28 9.12 17.75 -2.23
CA LEU A 28 8.43 18.37 -3.35
C LEU A 28 6.92 18.11 -3.27
N LEU A 29 6.50 16.89 -2.91
CA LEU A 29 5.09 16.56 -2.78
C LEU A 29 4.38 17.30 -1.65
N ALA A 30 5.10 17.67 -0.59
CA ALA A 30 4.57 18.44 0.53
C ALA A 30 4.07 19.82 0.08
N GLU A 31 4.82 20.48 -0.81
CA GLU A 31 4.54 21.83 -1.31
C GLU A 31 3.78 21.85 -2.65
N ALA A 32 3.71 20.70 -3.35
CA ALA A 32 3.13 20.63 -4.68
C ALA A 32 1.62 20.94 -4.72
N ASP A 33 1.20 21.66 -5.77
CA ASP A 33 -0.20 21.72 -6.14
C ASP A 33 -0.63 20.42 -6.83
N LEU A 34 -1.30 19.56 -6.05
CA LEU A 34 -1.87 18.30 -6.52
C LEU A 34 -3.26 18.48 -7.18
N SER A 35 -3.69 19.70 -7.46
CA SER A 35 -4.87 19.94 -8.29
C SER A 35 -4.64 19.44 -9.73
N GLY A 36 -5.69 18.99 -10.41
CA GLY A 36 -5.60 18.55 -11.81
C GLY A 36 -4.88 17.22 -12.09
N VAL A 37 -4.15 16.63 -11.14
CA VAL A 37 -3.43 15.35 -11.35
C VAL A 37 -4.32 14.10 -11.26
N GLY A 38 -5.65 14.28 -11.09
CA GLY A 38 -6.64 13.20 -11.02
C GLY A 38 -6.90 12.66 -9.60
N LEU A 39 -6.41 13.36 -8.57
CA LEU A 39 -6.71 13.05 -7.17
C LEU A 39 -7.94 13.84 -6.69
N THR A 40 -8.72 13.24 -5.79
CA THR A 40 -9.72 13.98 -5.03
C THR A 40 -9.03 14.91 -4.03
N ARG A 41 -9.69 15.99 -3.60
CA ARG A 41 -9.16 16.91 -2.59
C ARG A 41 -8.68 16.18 -1.32
N ARG A 42 -9.45 15.20 -0.84
CA ARG A 42 -9.09 14.39 0.33
C ARG A 42 -7.84 13.54 0.10
N ARG A 43 -7.72 12.88 -1.07
CA ARG A 43 -6.53 12.08 -1.41
C ARG A 43 -5.29 12.95 -1.58
N ALA A 44 -5.42 14.12 -2.20
CA ALA A 44 -4.35 15.10 -2.29
C ALA A 44 -3.88 15.57 -0.91
N ALA A 45 -4.80 15.84 0.01
CA ALA A 45 -4.48 16.18 1.39
C ALA A 45 -3.73 15.02 2.10
N THR A 46 -4.20 13.78 1.97
CA THR A 46 -3.52 12.60 2.55
C THR A 46 -2.10 12.44 1.97
N VAL A 47 -1.91 12.57 0.65
CA VAL A 47 -0.58 12.50 0.02
C VAL A 47 0.36 13.56 0.60
N ARG A 48 -0.11 14.81 0.74
CA ARG A 48 0.67 15.87 1.38
C ARG A 48 1.00 15.57 2.84
N SER A 49 0.05 15.05 3.62
CA SER A 49 0.31 14.68 5.01
C SER A 49 1.35 13.57 5.14
N VAL A 50 1.32 12.54 4.27
CA VAL A 50 2.37 11.52 4.22
C VAL A 50 3.72 12.15 3.83
N ALA A 51 3.73 12.98 2.79
CA ALA A 51 4.93 13.63 2.30
C ALA A 51 5.60 14.51 3.38
N LEU A 52 4.81 15.28 4.14
CA LEU A 52 5.28 16.06 5.29
C LEU A 52 5.85 15.18 6.40
N ALA A 53 5.15 14.10 6.78
CA ALA A 53 5.61 13.21 7.84
C ALA A 53 6.91 12.48 7.46
N VAL A 54 7.06 12.08 6.20
CA VAL A 54 8.30 11.46 5.70
C VAL A 54 9.42 12.49 5.60
N GLY A 55 9.17 13.65 5.00
CA GLY A 55 10.17 14.71 4.82
C GLY A 55 10.65 15.33 6.13
N SER A 56 9.84 15.29 7.19
CA SER A 56 10.24 15.73 8.55
C SER A 56 10.94 14.64 9.36
N GLY A 57 10.92 13.38 8.90
CA GLY A 57 11.40 12.22 9.66
C GLY A 57 10.44 11.71 10.74
N GLU A 58 9.22 12.24 10.85
CA GLU A 58 8.19 11.71 11.76
C GLU A 58 7.73 10.30 11.35
N LEU A 59 7.75 10.02 10.05
CA LEU A 59 7.45 8.71 9.47
C LEU A 59 8.65 8.22 8.66
N ASP A 60 9.44 7.34 9.27
CA ASP A 60 10.50 6.61 8.57
C ASP A 60 9.93 5.31 8.00
N LEU A 61 9.98 5.17 6.67
CA LEU A 61 9.48 3.99 5.94
C LEU A 61 10.56 2.93 5.73
N GLU A 62 11.82 3.24 6.04
CA GLU A 62 12.98 2.39 5.76
C GLU A 62 13.67 1.90 7.04
N ASP A 63 13.38 2.50 8.21
CA ASP A 63 13.94 2.07 9.50
C ASP A 63 13.62 0.58 9.80
N PRO A 64 14.63 -0.30 9.83
CA PRO A 64 14.43 -1.72 10.11
C PRO A 64 13.76 -2.00 11.46
N LEU A 65 13.91 -1.12 12.46
CA LEU A 65 13.28 -1.26 13.76
C LEU A 65 11.77 -0.99 13.70
N LEU A 66 11.34 -0.09 12.82
CA LEU A 66 9.92 0.20 12.60
C LEU A 66 9.24 -0.85 11.72
N LEU A 67 10.01 -1.47 10.82
CA LEU A 67 9.58 -2.57 9.95
C LEU A 67 9.47 -3.90 10.71
N ALA A 68 10.26 -4.09 11.76
CA ALA A 68 10.21 -5.29 12.58
C ALA A 68 8.86 -5.41 13.33
N PRO A 69 8.29 -6.63 13.45
CA PRO A 69 7.10 -6.84 14.27
C PRO A 69 7.37 -6.44 15.72
N ASN A 70 6.56 -5.53 16.26
CA ASN A 70 6.63 -5.19 17.68
C ASN A 70 6.14 -6.39 18.51
N ARG A 71 7.02 -6.99 19.33
CA ARG A 71 6.69 -8.14 20.19
C ARG A 71 5.53 -7.89 21.15
N ALA A 72 5.26 -6.63 21.53
CA ALA A 72 4.17 -6.27 22.43
C ALA A 72 2.84 -5.98 21.72
N ALA A 73 2.88 -5.52 20.46
CA ALA A 73 1.69 -5.01 19.75
C ALA A 73 1.27 -5.87 18.55
N GLY A 74 2.06 -6.86 18.14
CA GLY A 74 1.71 -7.83 17.08
C GLY A 74 1.73 -7.28 15.64
N GLU A 75 1.89 -5.97 15.45
CA GLU A 75 2.01 -5.27 14.17
C GLU A 75 3.29 -4.41 14.13
N PRO A 76 3.96 -4.23 12.97
CA PRO A 76 5.06 -3.28 12.79
C PRO A 76 4.68 -1.83 13.16
N GLU A 77 5.60 -1.06 13.74
CA GLU A 77 5.33 0.34 14.14
C GLU A 77 5.08 1.24 12.93
N VAL A 78 5.73 0.97 11.79
CA VAL A 78 5.51 1.73 10.55
C VAL A 78 4.03 1.75 10.14
N LEU A 79 3.29 0.66 10.36
CA LEU A 79 1.89 0.56 10.00
C LEU A 79 1.01 1.36 10.95
N ARG A 80 1.33 1.35 12.25
CA ARG A 80 0.67 2.22 13.23
C ARG A 80 0.91 3.69 12.90
N ALA A 81 2.14 4.06 12.55
CA ALA A 81 2.48 5.42 12.15
C ALA A 81 1.72 5.85 10.88
N LEU A 82 1.66 4.98 9.85
CA LEU A 82 0.85 5.21 8.66
C LEU A 82 -0.62 5.44 8.99
N GLN A 83 -1.22 4.63 9.87
CA GLN A 83 -2.63 4.75 10.26
C GLN A 83 -2.95 6.02 11.07
N ARG A 84 -1.95 6.69 11.65
CA ARG A 84 -2.13 8.02 12.28
C ARG A 84 -2.34 9.12 11.24
N VAL A 85 -1.93 8.90 9.98
CA VAL A 85 -2.09 9.90 8.92
C VAL A 85 -3.56 9.97 8.44
N PRO A 86 -4.20 11.15 8.45
CA PRO A 86 -5.59 11.29 8.04
C PRO A 86 -5.85 10.77 6.62
N GLY A 87 -6.75 9.80 6.52
CA GLY A 87 -7.14 9.17 5.24
C GLY A 87 -6.41 7.87 4.92
N ILE A 88 -5.46 7.44 5.75
CA ILE A 88 -4.91 6.07 5.70
C ILE A 88 -5.64 5.24 6.77
N GLY A 89 -6.40 4.25 6.31
CA GLY A 89 -7.00 3.24 7.19
C GLY A 89 -6.22 1.94 7.20
N PRO A 90 -6.64 0.94 8.02
CA PRO A 90 -5.95 -0.34 8.15
C PRO A 90 -5.69 -1.05 6.82
N TRP A 91 -6.68 -1.02 5.91
CA TRP A 91 -6.53 -1.63 4.58
C TRP A 91 -5.38 -0.98 3.78
N THR A 92 -5.31 0.35 3.76
CA THR A 92 -4.27 1.09 3.03
C THR A 92 -2.91 0.86 3.65
N ALA A 93 -2.83 0.86 4.99
CA ALA A 93 -1.58 0.61 5.70
C ALA A 93 -1.05 -0.79 5.40
N SER A 94 -1.86 -1.85 5.53
CA SER A 94 -1.45 -3.21 5.16
C SER A 94 -1.04 -3.32 3.69
N TYR A 95 -1.77 -2.66 2.77
CA TYR A 95 -1.37 -2.63 1.36
C TYR A 95 0.01 -1.98 1.17
N VAL A 96 0.27 -0.83 1.81
CA VAL A 96 1.60 -0.20 1.80
C VAL A 96 2.65 -1.14 2.41
N GLY A 97 2.33 -1.80 3.53
CA GLY A 97 3.17 -2.82 4.16
C GLY A 97 3.59 -3.95 3.21
N ILE A 98 2.64 -4.51 2.46
CA ILE A 98 2.93 -5.51 1.42
C ILE A 98 3.88 -4.94 0.37
N ARG A 99 3.70 -3.68 -0.06
CA ARG A 99 4.56 -3.02 -1.05
C ARG A 99 5.95 -2.65 -0.51
N MET A 100 6.09 -2.48 0.81
CA MET A 100 7.37 -2.32 1.50
C MET A 100 8.07 -3.66 1.76
N GLY A 101 7.42 -4.79 1.45
CA GLY A 101 8.01 -6.12 1.61
C GLY A 101 7.81 -6.73 3.00
N LEU A 102 6.90 -6.19 3.83
CA LEU A 102 6.50 -6.86 5.07
C LEU A 102 5.89 -8.23 4.70
N PRO A 103 6.35 -9.35 5.30
CA PRO A 103 5.98 -10.68 4.82
C PRO A 103 4.59 -11.14 5.26
N ASP A 104 4.07 -10.55 6.34
CA ASP A 104 2.90 -11.08 7.06
C ASP A 104 1.73 -10.09 7.16
N GLU A 105 1.70 -9.10 6.28
CA GLU A 105 0.57 -8.19 6.13
C GLU A 105 -0.56 -8.77 5.27
N PHE A 106 -1.81 -8.52 5.68
CA PHE A 106 -2.99 -9.04 5.00
C PHE A 106 -4.23 -8.15 5.19
N PRO A 107 -4.69 -7.46 4.14
CA PRO A 107 -5.84 -6.55 4.26
C PRO A 107 -7.16 -7.34 4.29
N VAL A 108 -7.55 -7.86 5.45
CA VAL A 108 -8.74 -8.72 5.65
C VAL A 108 -10.08 -8.13 5.20
N ALA A 109 -10.18 -6.80 5.05
CA ALA A 109 -11.38 -6.12 4.55
C ALA A 109 -11.44 -6.04 3.01
N ASP A 110 -10.40 -6.51 2.31
CA ASP A 110 -10.29 -6.43 0.86
C ASP A 110 -11.35 -7.29 0.17
N LEU A 111 -12.18 -6.67 -0.66
CA LEU A 111 -13.24 -7.37 -1.36
C LEU A 111 -12.71 -8.37 -2.39
N ALA A 112 -11.58 -8.09 -3.04
CA ALA A 112 -10.98 -9.02 -3.99
C ALA A 112 -10.41 -10.25 -3.28
N LEU A 113 -9.77 -10.10 -2.11
CA LEU A 113 -9.32 -11.25 -1.32
C LEU A 113 -10.51 -12.11 -0.86
N ARG A 114 -11.59 -11.48 -0.39
CA ARG A 114 -12.81 -12.19 0.00
C ARG A 114 -13.45 -12.92 -1.19
N ASP A 115 -13.51 -12.28 -2.35
CA ASP A 115 -14.02 -12.90 -3.58
C ASP A 115 -13.12 -14.08 -4.02
N ALA A 116 -11.80 -13.90 -3.99
CA ALA A 116 -10.84 -14.93 -4.40
C ALA A 116 -10.93 -16.17 -3.51
N VAL A 117 -10.90 -15.98 -2.18
CA VAL A 117 -11.07 -17.07 -1.23
C VAL A 117 -12.45 -17.71 -1.35
N GLY A 118 -13.49 -16.92 -1.59
CA GLY A 118 -14.84 -17.43 -1.81
C GLY A 118 -14.98 -18.33 -3.05
N LEU A 119 -14.17 -18.11 -4.08
CA LEU A 119 -14.16 -18.94 -5.30
C LEU A 119 -13.27 -20.19 -5.16
N LEU A 120 -12.27 -20.14 -4.27
CA LEU A 120 -11.31 -21.22 -4.05
C LEU A 120 -11.67 -22.15 -2.90
N THR A 121 -12.63 -21.77 -2.06
CA THR A 121 -13.01 -22.52 -0.86
C THR A 121 -14.50 -22.80 -0.85
N SER A 122 -14.94 -23.63 0.11
CA SER A 122 -16.35 -23.92 0.32
C SER A 122 -17.11 -22.82 1.07
N VAL A 123 -16.45 -21.72 1.46
CA VAL A 123 -17.06 -20.60 2.18
C VAL A 123 -17.35 -19.48 1.19
N PRO A 124 -18.60 -19.27 0.76
CA PRO A 124 -18.91 -18.24 -0.24
C PRO A 124 -18.63 -16.85 0.34
N ARG A 125 -17.67 -16.14 -0.26
CA ARG A 125 -17.28 -14.77 0.08
C ARG A 125 -17.18 -14.52 1.61
N PRO A 126 -16.17 -15.10 2.29
CA PRO A 126 -16.03 -15.01 3.75
C PRO A 126 -16.15 -13.56 4.25
N SER A 127 -16.76 -13.37 5.41
CA SER A 127 -16.74 -12.10 6.15
C SER A 127 -15.30 -11.71 6.51
N THR A 128 -15.08 -10.46 6.90
CA THR A 128 -13.76 -9.99 7.38
C THR A 128 -13.23 -10.86 8.52
N ARG A 129 -14.10 -11.31 9.43
CA ARG A 129 -13.73 -12.17 10.56
C ARG A 129 -13.33 -13.57 10.10
N GLU A 130 -14.09 -14.17 9.19
CA GLU A 130 -13.78 -15.49 8.64
C GLU A 130 -12.49 -15.45 7.81
N LEU A 131 -12.32 -14.42 6.98
CA LEU A 131 -11.11 -14.26 6.19
C LEU A 131 -9.88 -14.05 7.09
N ALA A 132 -10.00 -13.29 8.17
CA ALA A 132 -8.94 -13.16 9.18
C ALA A 132 -8.56 -14.54 9.74
N ALA A 133 -9.53 -15.34 10.18
CA ALA A 133 -9.29 -16.67 10.72
C ALA A 133 -8.67 -17.64 9.69
N LEU A 134 -9.16 -17.64 8.45
CA LEU A 134 -8.61 -18.46 7.36
C LEU A 134 -7.17 -18.06 7.05
N SER A 135 -6.87 -16.76 7.06
CA SER A 135 -5.54 -16.26 6.72
C SER A 135 -4.45 -16.60 7.72
N GLU A 136 -4.79 -16.96 8.97
CA GLU A 136 -3.81 -17.37 9.98
C GLU A 136 -2.98 -18.59 9.53
N ALA A 137 -3.57 -19.48 8.71
CA ALA A 137 -2.87 -20.63 8.14
C ALA A 137 -1.72 -20.26 7.18
N TRP A 138 -1.66 -19.00 6.71
CA TRP A 138 -0.62 -18.53 5.79
C TRP A 138 0.48 -17.72 6.49
N ARG A 139 0.43 -17.58 7.81
CA ARG A 139 1.55 -16.97 8.57
C ARG A 139 2.82 -17.81 8.41
N PRO A 140 4.02 -17.19 8.37
CA PRO A 140 4.28 -15.75 8.45
C PRO A 140 4.33 -15.07 7.06
N HIS A 141 3.67 -15.63 6.05
CA HIS A 141 3.78 -15.23 4.64
C HIS A 141 2.44 -14.75 4.06
N ARG A 142 1.56 -14.17 4.88
CA ARG A 142 0.22 -13.75 4.42
C ARG A 142 0.29 -12.72 3.28
N SER A 143 1.32 -11.89 3.21
CA SER A 143 1.49 -10.94 2.10
C SER A 143 1.71 -11.63 0.76
N PHE A 144 2.45 -12.75 0.76
CA PHE A 144 2.61 -13.56 -0.45
C PHE A 144 1.26 -14.16 -0.86
N ALA A 145 0.50 -14.72 0.09
CA ALA A 145 -0.84 -15.24 -0.19
C ALA A 145 -1.76 -14.17 -0.78
N ALA A 146 -1.77 -12.95 -0.23
CA ALA A 146 -2.55 -11.83 -0.77
C ALA A 146 -2.20 -11.51 -2.23
N VAL A 147 -0.90 -11.40 -2.55
CA VAL A 147 -0.43 -11.13 -3.91
C VAL A 147 -0.83 -12.24 -4.88
N HIS A 148 -0.72 -13.50 -4.47
CA HIS A 148 -1.16 -14.64 -5.28
C HIS A 148 -2.67 -14.62 -5.51
N LEU A 149 -3.48 -14.38 -4.48
CA LEU A 149 -4.94 -14.32 -4.58
C LEU A 149 -5.42 -13.18 -5.49
N TRP A 150 -4.82 -11.99 -5.38
CA TRP A 150 -5.12 -10.87 -6.29
C TRP A 150 -4.77 -11.19 -7.73
N THR A 151 -3.60 -11.80 -7.96
CA THR A 151 -3.14 -12.18 -9.30
C THR A 151 -4.06 -13.24 -9.90
N TRP A 152 -4.32 -14.30 -9.14
CA TRP A 152 -5.22 -15.37 -9.53
C TRP A 152 -6.62 -14.86 -9.87
N LEU A 153 -7.21 -14.00 -9.03
CA LEU A 153 -8.56 -13.46 -9.28
C LEU A 153 -8.62 -12.62 -10.55
N ARG A 154 -7.57 -11.81 -10.82
CA ARG A 154 -7.47 -11.03 -12.06
C ARG A 154 -7.46 -11.93 -13.28
N GLU A 155 -6.68 -13.01 -13.25
CA GLU A 155 -6.61 -13.99 -14.35
C GLU A 155 -7.89 -14.80 -14.50
N PHE A 156 -8.51 -15.21 -13.40
CA PHE A 156 -9.78 -15.92 -13.40
C PHE A 156 -10.87 -15.08 -14.08
N ARG A 157 -10.96 -13.79 -13.74
CA ARG A 157 -11.91 -12.84 -14.34
C ARG A 157 -11.61 -12.49 -15.79
N SER A 158 -10.40 -12.69 -16.29
CA SER A 158 -10.09 -12.43 -17.70
C SER A 158 -10.35 -13.63 -18.62
N ARG A 159 -10.64 -14.81 -18.06
CA ARG A 159 -10.91 -16.04 -18.81
C ARG A 159 -12.41 -16.34 -19.00
N GLY A 160 -13.28 -15.68 -18.24
CA GLY A 160 -14.74 -15.79 -18.35
C GLY A 160 -15.34 -14.51 -18.91
#